data_AF-A0A1M5YWE1-F1
#
_entry.id   AF-A0A1M5YWE1-F1
#
_cell.length_a   1.000
_cell.length_b   1.000
_cell.length_c   1.000
_cell.angle_alpha   90.00
_cell.angle_beta   90.00
_cell.angle_gamma   90.00
#
_symmetry.space_group_name_H-M   'P 1'
#
loop_
_entity.id
_entity.type
_entity.pdbx_description
1 polymer ?
#
loop_
_entity_poly.entity_id
_entity_poly.type
_entity_poly.pdbx_seq_one_letter_code
_entity_poly.pdbx_strand_id
1 'polypeptide(L)'
;MEKVITISEELYRRLEKHVAGFGDSPQSVIERILDFYEGKNLPTERLFSGPDMGDRDFSKFDFKGNAYGKGRLVLAIVKDYVQNHPGLNFGDLSEIFPKHLQGSHGVFNKESIANDIYQRTGHKRYYIKPEELIQLSDERIAVCSQWGKTNIYKLLRHVESLGYEIKAQE
;
A
#
# COMPACT_ATOMS: atom_id res chain seq x y z
N MET A 1 -9.76 -13.10 40.21
CA MET A 1 -9.21 -14.12 39.29
C MET A 1 -8.84 -13.40 38.00
N GLU A 2 -7.56 -13.39 37.64
CA GLU A 2 -7.16 -12.88 36.33
C GLU A 2 -7.63 -13.88 35.26
N LYS A 3 -8.29 -13.36 34.22
CA LYS A 3 -8.72 -14.17 33.07
C LYS A 3 -7.58 -14.18 32.07
N VAL A 4 -6.88 -15.31 31.95
CA VAL A 4 -5.76 -15.48 31.02
C VAL A 4 -6.20 -16.34 29.84
N ILE A 5 -5.96 -15.85 28.63
CA ILE A 5 -6.13 -16.62 27.39
C ILE A 5 -4.72 -16.94 26.86
N THR A 6 -4.45 -18.22 26.65
CA THR A 6 -3.19 -18.69 26.08
C THR A 6 -3.32 -18.87 24.57
N ILE A 7 -2.31 -18.43 23.82
CA ILE A 7 -2.20 -18.65 22.38
C ILE A 7 -0.94 -19.44 22.05
N SER A 8 -0.85 -19.98 20.84
CA SER A 8 0.37 -20.67 20.40
C SER A 8 1.53 -19.68 20.22
N GLU A 9 2.75 -20.15 20.47
CA GLU A 9 4.00 -19.39 20.22
C GLU A 9 4.09 -18.89 18.77
N GLU A 10 3.64 -19.70 17.82
CA GLU A 10 3.61 -19.30 16.41
C GLU A 10 2.69 -18.10 16.18
N LEU A 11 1.49 -18.10 16.79
CA LEU A 11 0.56 -16.99 16.68
C LEU A 11 1.10 -15.74 17.39
N TYR A 12 1.73 -15.92 18.55
CA TYR A 12 2.37 -14.83 19.28
C TYR A 12 3.45 -14.14 18.44
N ARG A 13 4.37 -14.91 17.86
CA ARG A 13 5.43 -14.38 16.97
C ARG A 13 4.87 -13.69 15.73
N ARG A 14 3.76 -14.20 15.18
CA ARG A 14 3.07 -13.54 14.07
C ARG A 14 2.53 -12.17 14.49
N LEU A 15 1.93 -12.07 15.68
CA LEU A 15 1.47 -10.79 16.23
C LEU A 15 2.64 -9.82 16.45
N GLU A 16 3.75 -10.29 17.03
CA GLU A 16 4.95 -9.46 17.24
C GLU A 16 5.52 -8.90 15.92
N LYS A 17 5.55 -9.70 14.84
CA LYS A 17 5.98 -9.23 13.52
C LYS A 17 5.11 -8.09 12.98
N HIS A 18 3.82 -8.07 13.32
CA HIS A 18 2.92 -6.99 12.91
C HIS A 18 3.04 -5.73 13.79
N VAL A 19 3.71 -5.84 14.94
CA VAL A 19 3.93 -4.78 15.94
C VAL A 19 5.31 -4.13 15.82
N ALA A 20 6.30 -4.90 15.35
CA ALA A 20 7.68 -4.45 15.18
C ALA A 20 7.76 -3.29 14.16
N GLY A 21 7.72 -2.07 14.67
CA GLY A 21 7.76 -0.83 13.91
C GLY A 21 7.17 0.38 14.63
N PHE A 22 6.39 0.18 15.71
CA PHE A 22 5.66 1.28 16.37
C PHE A 22 5.69 1.28 17.92
N GLY A 23 6.40 0.35 18.57
CA GLY A 23 6.42 0.28 20.04
C GLY A 23 5.09 -0.19 20.66
N ASP A 24 4.29 -0.92 19.89
CA ASP A 24 3.02 -1.50 20.33
C ASP A 24 3.22 -2.84 21.06
N SER A 25 2.13 -3.44 21.55
CA SER A 25 2.13 -4.81 22.11
C SER A 25 1.28 -5.79 21.29
N PRO A 26 1.54 -7.10 21.32
CA PRO A 26 0.66 -8.11 20.75
C PRO A 26 -0.79 -8.02 21.25
N GLN A 27 -0.98 -7.62 22.51
CA GLN A 27 -2.31 -7.39 23.10
C GLN A 27 -3.07 -6.29 22.33
N SER A 28 -2.41 -5.18 22.00
CA SER A 28 -3.01 -4.07 21.27
C SER A 28 -3.46 -4.45 19.85
N VAL A 29 -2.80 -5.43 19.22
CA VAL A 29 -3.25 -5.99 17.94
C VAL A 29 -4.52 -6.81 18.11
N ILE A 30 -4.59 -7.63 19.17
CA ILE A 30 -5.77 -8.44 19.49
C ILE A 30 -6.97 -7.53 19.75
N GLU A 31 -6.81 -6.47 20.54
CA GLU A 31 -7.86 -5.49 20.83
C GLU A 31 -8.41 -4.84 19.55
N ARG A 32 -7.52 -4.43 18.62
CA ARG A 32 -7.92 -3.84 17.33
C ARG A 32 -8.70 -4.81 16.45
N ILE A 33 -8.31 -6.09 16.45
CA ILE A 33 -9.01 -7.13 15.70
C ILE A 33 -10.42 -7.32 16.27
N LEU A 34 -10.54 -7.39 17.61
CA LEU A 34 -11.83 -7.54 18.28
C LEU A 34 -12.75 -6.35 18.00
N ASP A 35 -12.24 -5.12 18.12
CA ASP A 35 -13.02 -3.91 17.84
C ASP A 35 -13.55 -3.88 16.39
N PHE A 36 -12.76 -4.33 15.41
CA PHE A 36 -13.19 -4.47 14.02
C PHE A 36 -14.36 -5.44 13.85
N TYR A 37 -14.29 -6.63 14.49
CA TYR A 37 -15.36 -7.62 14.43
C TYR A 37 -16.61 -7.20 15.22
N GLU A 38 -16.44 -6.41 16.27
CA GLU A 38 -17.54 -5.85 17.07
C GLU A 38 -18.18 -4.62 16.42
N GLY A 39 -17.69 -4.17 15.26
CA GLY A 39 -18.21 -3.00 14.55
C GLY A 39 -18.01 -1.69 15.33
N LYS A 40 -17.10 -1.68 16.30
CA LYS A 40 -16.73 -0.47 17.02
C LYS A 40 -15.92 0.39 16.06
N ASN A 41 -16.49 1.52 15.66
CA ASN A 41 -15.75 2.54 14.91
C ASN A 41 -14.60 3.03 15.80
N LEU A 42 -13.41 2.46 15.63
CA LEU A 42 -12.18 3.03 16.16
C LEU A 42 -12.07 4.44 15.57
N PRO A 43 -12.01 5.51 16.38
CA PRO A 43 -11.64 6.81 15.88
C PRO A 43 -10.23 6.66 15.32
N THR A 44 -10.11 6.73 14.00
CA THR A 44 -8.83 6.73 13.27
C THR A 44 -7.86 7.78 13.79
N GLU A 45 -8.36 8.76 14.56
CA GLU A 45 -7.62 9.81 15.26
C GLU A 45 -6.61 9.29 16.30
N ARG A 46 -6.86 8.17 17.01
CA ARG A 46 -5.89 7.66 18.01
C ARG A 46 -4.77 6.80 17.44
N LEU A 47 -4.88 6.35 16.19
CA LEU A 47 -3.81 5.62 15.50
C LEU A 47 -2.79 6.56 14.84
N PHE A 48 -3.12 7.85 14.72
CA PHE A 48 -2.33 8.84 14.02
C PHE A 48 -2.42 10.22 14.71
N SER A 49 -2.14 10.31 16.01
CA SER A 49 -1.78 11.61 16.61
C SER A 49 -0.35 11.99 16.20
N GLY A 50 -0.19 12.32 14.91
CA GLY A 50 0.88 13.14 14.34
C GLY A 50 0.27 14.47 13.84
N PRO A 51 1.08 15.52 13.62
CA PRO A 51 0.57 16.89 13.51
C PRO A 51 -0.35 17.08 12.30
N ASP A 52 -1.47 17.75 12.61
CA ASP A 52 -2.47 18.44 11.79
C ASP A 52 -2.89 17.87 10.43
N MET A 53 -4.18 17.52 10.36
CA MET A 53 -4.99 17.64 9.16
C MET A 53 -5.01 19.12 8.72
N GLY A 54 -3.99 19.53 7.97
CA GLY A 54 -3.88 20.89 7.46
C GLY A 54 -2.91 21.04 6.31
N ASP A 55 -1.83 20.26 6.28
CA ASP A 55 -0.83 20.37 5.21
C ASP A 55 -0.88 19.21 4.22
N ARG A 56 -0.90 19.56 2.94
CA ARG A 56 -0.75 18.56 1.87
C ARG A 56 0.65 17.96 2.00
N ASP A 57 0.69 16.66 2.25
CA ASP A 57 1.94 15.92 2.38
C ASP A 57 2.62 15.74 1.00
N PHE A 58 3.66 16.53 0.76
CA PHE A 58 4.50 16.52 -0.44
C PHE A 58 5.75 15.65 -0.33
N SER A 59 5.83 14.70 0.62
CA SER A 59 7.02 13.83 0.76
C SER A 59 7.47 13.24 -0.57
N LYS A 60 8.78 13.32 -0.80
CA LYS A 60 9.47 12.72 -1.92
C LYS A 60 10.31 11.54 -1.44
N PHE A 61 10.59 10.63 -2.37
CA PHE A 61 11.30 9.41 -2.11
C PHE A 61 12.34 9.18 -3.19
N ASP A 62 13.54 8.78 -2.79
CA ASP A 62 14.59 8.33 -3.68
C ASP A 62 14.45 6.84 -3.96
N PHE A 63 14.42 6.52 -5.25
CA PHE A 63 14.41 5.15 -5.77
C PHE A 63 15.29 5.08 -7.01
N LYS A 64 16.28 4.17 -7.00
CA LYS A 64 17.27 3.99 -8.09
C LYS A 64 17.86 5.31 -8.60
N GLY A 65 18.29 6.18 -7.67
CA GLY A 65 18.93 7.46 -7.99
C GLY A 65 17.99 8.57 -8.49
N ASN A 66 16.67 8.36 -8.46
CA ASN A 66 15.69 9.33 -8.91
C ASN A 66 14.71 9.70 -7.77
N ALA A 67 14.33 10.97 -7.71
CA ALA A 67 13.37 11.49 -6.74
C ALA A 67 11.94 11.44 -7.28
N TYR A 68 11.02 10.85 -6.52
CA TYR A 68 9.63 10.68 -6.90
C TYR A 68 8.66 11.19 -5.83
N GLY A 69 7.55 11.78 -6.25
CA GLY A 69 6.37 11.91 -5.39
C GLY A 69 5.64 10.56 -5.26
N LYS A 70 4.82 10.38 -4.22
CA LYS A 70 4.17 9.11 -3.83
C LYS A 70 3.63 8.27 -5.00
N GLY A 71 2.69 8.81 -5.81
CA GLY A 71 2.11 8.05 -6.93
C GLY A 71 3.12 7.71 -8.02
N ARG A 72 4.07 8.60 -8.30
CA ARG A 72 5.14 8.36 -9.28
C ARG A 72 6.13 7.32 -8.80
N LEU A 73 6.41 7.29 -7.50
CA LEU A 73 7.22 6.25 -6.87
C LEU A 73 6.57 4.88 -7.10
N VAL A 74 5.27 4.75 -6.82
CA VAL A 74 4.54 3.49 -7.03
C VAL A 74 4.62 3.06 -8.49
N LEU A 75 4.39 3.99 -9.43
CA LEU A 75 4.53 3.70 -10.85
C LEU A 75 5.94 3.20 -11.21
N ALA A 76 6.98 3.83 -10.67
CA ALA A 76 8.37 3.43 -10.91
C ALA A 76 8.66 2.03 -10.36
N ILE A 77 8.20 1.72 -9.14
CA ILE A 77 8.38 0.41 -8.51
C ILE A 77 7.65 -0.70 -9.28
N VAL A 78 6.38 -0.49 -9.65
CA VAL A 78 5.61 -1.52 -10.38
C VAL A 78 6.21 -1.75 -11.76
N LYS A 79 6.65 -0.69 -12.45
CA LYS A 79 7.37 -0.83 -13.73
C LYS A 79 8.65 -1.64 -13.58
N ASP A 80 9.45 -1.30 -12.59
CA ASP A 80 10.71 -2.00 -12.32
C ASP A 80 10.47 -3.48 -11.99
N TYR A 81 9.46 -3.79 -11.18
CA TYR A 81 9.12 -5.16 -10.83
C TYR A 81 8.74 -5.99 -12.06
N VAL A 82 7.87 -5.46 -12.93
CA VAL A 82 7.45 -6.14 -14.16
C VAL A 82 8.62 -6.29 -15.15
N GLN A 83 9.49 -5.29 -15.26
CA GLN A 83 10.69 -5.38 -16.11
C GLN A 83 11.65 -6.49 -15.66
N ASN A 84 11.78 -6.70 -14.34
CA ASN A 84 12.64 -7.74 -13.78
C ASN A 84 11.99 -9.14 -13.73
N HIS A 85 10.68 -9.23 -14.02
CA HIS A 85 9.91 -10.48 -14.00
C HIS A 85 9.06 -10.58 -15.27
N PRO A 86 9.67 -10.87 -16.44
CA PRO A 86 8.94 -10.95 -17.69
C PRO A 86 7.93 -12.11 -17.67
N GLY A 87 6.78 -11.92 -18.30
CA GLY A 87 5.74 -12.95 -18.43
C GLY A 87 4.65 -12.92 -17.36
N LEU A 88 4.77 -12.05 -16.34
CA LEU A 88 3.70 -11.85 -15.34
C LEU A 88 2.37 -11.51 -16.01
N ASN A 89 1.32 -12.21 -15.59
CA ASN A 89 -0.06 -11.85 -15.93
C ASN A 89 -0.67 -10.94 -14.84
N PHE A 90 -1.89 -10.45 -15.08
CA PHE A 90 -2.60 -9.60 -14.13
C PHE A 90 -2.80 -10.24 -12.74
N GLY A 91 -3.10 -11.53 -12.71
CA GLY A 91 -3.31 -12.31 -11.49
C GLY A 91 -2.04 -12.39 -10.66
N ASP A 92 -0.92 -12.80 -11.27
CA ASP A 92 0.38 -12.90 -10.61
C ASP A 92 0.78 -11.56 -9.97
N LEU A 93 0.64 -10.47 -10.74
CA LEU A 93 0.97 -9.13 -10.23
C LEU A 93 0.02 -8.69 -9.11
N SER A 94 -1.23 -9.16 -9.11
CA SER A 94 -2.22 -8.85 -8.07
C SER A 94 -1.91 -9.56 -6.76
N GLU A 95 -1.26 -10.72 -6.80
CA GLU A 95 -0.76 -11.41 -5.60
C GLU A 95 0.44 -10.67 -5.00
N ILE A 96 1.32 -10.14 -5.86
CA ILE A 96 2.48 -9.36 -5.43
C ILE A 96 2.08 -7.98 -4.92
N PHE A 97 1.18 -7.26 -5.61
CA PHE A 97 0.73 -5.93 -5.22
C PHE A 97 -0.77 -5.93 -4.90
N PRO A 98 -1.18 -6.54 -3.79
CA PRO A 98 -2.58 -6.73 -3.48
C PRO A 98 -3.30 -5.40 -3.26
N LYS A 99 -4.55 -5.35 -3.70
CA LYS A 99 -5.42 -4.15 -3.69
C LYS A 99 -5.40 -3.39 -2.35
N HIS A 100 -5.36 -4.12 -1.24
CA HIS A 100 -5.42 -3.57 0.11
C HIS A 100 -4.20 -2.70 0.49
N LEU A 101 -3.10 -2.73 -0.27
CA LEU A 101 -1.95 -1.85 -0.05
C LEU A 101 -2.33 -0.38 -0.29
N GLN A 102 -3.17 -0.13 -1.30
CA GLN A 102 -3.68 1.21 -1.59
C GLN A 102 -5.04 1.47 -0.89
N GLY A 103 -5.96 0.50 -0.96
CA GLY A 103 -7.34 0.64 -0.47
C GLY A 103 -8.39 0.46 -1.57
N SER A 104 -9.32 1.42 -1.68
CA SER A 104 -10.51 1.30 -2.54
C SER A 104 -10.20 1.23 -4.04
N HIS A 105 -9.18 1.96 -4.49
CA HIS A 105 -8.78 2.00 -5.90
C HIS A 105 -7.83 0.85 -6.28
N GLY A 106 -7.08 0.32 -5.30
CA GLY A 106 -6.04 -0.67 -5.56
C GLY A 106 -4.76 -0.05 -6.10
N VAL A 107 -3.70 -0.86 -6.14
CA VAL A 107 -2.37 -0.39 -6.59
C VAL A 107 -2.38 -0.11 -8.09
N PHE A 108 -3.04 -0.98 -8.86
CA PHE A 108 -3.22 -0.86 -10.30
C PHE A 108 -4.57 -1.45 -10.71
N ASN A 109 -4.98 -1.18 -11.94
CA ASN A 109 -6.16 -1.79 -12.54
C ASN A 109 -5.95 -1.97 -14.05
N LYS A 110 -6.84 -2.70 -14.72
CA LYS A 110 -6.84 -2.82 -16.18
C LYS A 110 -6.95 -1.43 -16.82
N GLU A 111 -6.26 -1.22 -17.93
CA GLU A 111 -6.32 0.03 -18.69
C GLU A 111 -7.77 0.41 -19.05
N SER A 112 -8.60 -0.57 -19.43
CA SER A 112 -10.01 -0.35 -19.75
C SER A 112 -10.81 0.22 -18.58
N ILE A 113 -10.62 -0.32 -17.37
CA ILE A 113 -11.29 0.15 -16.15
C ILE A 113 -10.79 1.54 -15.74
N ALA A 114 -9.48 1.77 -15.86
CA ALA A 114 -8.90 3.08 -15.56
C ALA A 114 -9.44 4.17 -16.49
N ASN A 115 -9.56 3.86 -17.79
CA ASN A 115 -10.16 4.74 -18.78
C ASN A 115 -11.65 4.97 -18.50
N ASP A 116 -12.44 3.93 -18.23
CA ASP A 116 -13.87 4.06 -17.91
C ASP A 116 -14.09 5.01 -16.71
N ILE A 117 -13.31 4.87 -15.64
CA ILE A 117 -13.38 5.75 -14.48
C ILE A 117 -13.09 7.21 -14.88
N TYR A 118 -12.09 7.44 -15.72
CA TYR A 118 -11.77 8.79 -16.20
C TYR A 118 -12.90 9.35 -17.07
N GLN A 119 -13.46 8.57 -17.98
CA GLN A 119 -14.55 9.02 -18.85
C GLN A 119 -15.83 9.33 -18.07
N ARG A 120 -16.16 8.50 -17.08
CA ARG A 120 -17.37 8.67 -16.26
C ARG A 120 -17.28 9.80 -15.25
N THR A 121 -16.08 10.07 -14.71
CA THR A 121 -15.91 10.98 -13.56
C THR A 121 -15.04 12.21 -13.83
N GLY A 122 -14.29 12.22 -14.93
CA GLY A 122 -13.26 13.22 -15.21
C GLY A 122 -12.02 13.15 -14.31
N HIS A 123 -11.98 12.24 -13.32
CA HIS A 123 -10.89 12.17 -12.36
C HIS A 123 -9.77 11.23 -12.82
N LYS A 124 -8.54 11.75 -12.89
CA LYS A 124 -7.32 11.00 -13.25
C LYS A 124 -6.79 10.16 -12.08
N ARG A 125 -7.57 9.16 -11.66
CA ARG A 125 -7.23 8.26 -10.54
C ARG A 125 -6.10 7.28 -10.86
N TYR A 126 -5.74 7.13 -12.13
CA TYR A 126 -4.68 6.26 -12.62
C TYR A 126 -3.83 6.99 -13.67
N TYR A 127 -2.60 6.53 -13.85
CA TYR A 127 -1.71 6.99 -14.92
C TYR A 127 -2.04 6.28 -16.23
N ILE A 128 -2.77 6.98 -17.11
CA ILE A 128 -3.34 6.43 -18.36
C ILE A 128 -2.63 6.94 -19.63
N LYS A 129 -1.54 7.71 -19.50
CA LYS A 129 -0.80 8.11 -20.70
C LYS A 129 -0.08 6.90 -21.31
N PRO A 130 0.10 6.83 -22.64
CA PRO A 130 0.72 5.69 -23.31
C PRO A 130 2.06 5.26 -22.72
N GLU A 131 2.92 6.22 -22.35
CA GLU A 131 4.24 6.00 -21.75
C GLU A 131 4.19 5.58 -20.27
N GLU A 132 3.04 5.72 -19.61
CA GLU A 132 2.84 5.36 -18.21
C GLU A 132 2.23 3.97 -18.04
N LEU A 133 1.51 3.48 -19.04
CA LEU A 133 0.89 2.16 -19.05
C LEU A 133 1.95 1.06 -19.00
N ILE A 134 1.62 -0.06 -18.36
CA ILE A 134 2.50 -1.22 -18.21
C ILE A 134 1.86 -2.40 -18.94
N GLN A 135 2.62 -3.02 -19.84
CA GLN A 135 2.20 -4.21 -20.56
C GLN A 135 2.55 -5.46 -19.74
N LEU A 136 1.54 -6.30 -19.45
CA LEU A 136 1.69 -7.64 -18.89
C LEU A 136 1.56 -8.69 -20.01
N SER A 137 1.68 -9.98 -19.70
CA SER A 137 1.54 -11.03 -20.70
C SER A 137 0.13 -11.17 -21.29
N ASP A 138 -0.89 -10.78 -20.52
CA ASP A 138 -2.31 -10.94 -20.88
C ASP A 138 -3.05 -9.61 -21.09
N GLU A 139 -2.62 -8.51 -20.48
CA GLU A 139 -3.35 -7.24 -20.48
C GLU A 139 -2.44 -6.02 -20.28
N ARG A 140 -2.93 -4.82 -20.61
CA ARG A 140 -2.33 -3.56 -20.19
C ARG A 140 -2.95 -3.04 -18.91
N ILE A 141 -2.11 -2.51 -18.02
CA ILE A 141 -2.54 -1.96 -16.74
C ILE A 141 -2.16 -0.50 -16.57
N ALA A 142 -2.91 0.18 -15.71
CA ALA A 142 -2.65 1.54 -15.26
C ALA A 142 -2.47 1.55 -13.73
N VAL A 143 -1.42 2.22 -13.25
CA VAL A 143 -1.12 2.34 -11.81
C VAL A 143 -1.91 3.50 -11.20
N CYS A 144 -2.42 3.29 -9.98
CA CYS A 144 -3.18 4.30 -9.25
C CYS A 144 -2.28 5.49 -8.88
N SER A 145 -2.77 6.70 -9.15
CA SER A 145 -2.09 7.96 -8.85
C SER A 145 -2.35 8.46 -7.42
N GLN A 146 -3.32 7.87 -6.72
CA GLN A 146 -3.86 8.38 -5.45
C GLN A 146 -3.21 7.69 -4.24
N TRP A 147 -2.25 8.38 -3.64
CA TRP A 147 -1.53 7.90 -2.47
C TRP A 147 -1.47 8.98 -1.40
N GLY A 148 -1.88 8.63 -0.19
CA GLY A 148 -1.75 9.44 1.00
C GLY A 148 -0.62 8.93 1.90
N LYS A 149 -0.39 9.61 3.02
CA LYS A 149 0.66 9.26 3.98
C LYS A 149 0.53 7.82 4.47
N THR A 150 -0.66 7.41 4.89
CA THR A 150 -0.87 6.09 5.50
C THR A 150 -0.64 4.93 4.52
N ASN A 151 -1.18 5.02 3.30
CA ASN A 151 -1.07 3.92 2.35
C ASN A 151 0.30 3.87 1.65
N ILE A 152 1.01 4.99 1.49
CA ILE A 152 2.37 4.95 0.93
C ILE A 152 3.32 4.19 1.87
N TYR A 153 3.31 4.47 3.18
CA TYR A 153 4.17 3.74 4.13
C TYR A 153 3.80 2.26 4.26
N LYS A 154 2.54 1.89 3.98
CA LYS A 154 2.14 0.48 3.87
C LYS A 154 2.79 -0.19 2.66
N LEU A 155 2.80 0.48 1.50
CA LEU A 155 3.47 0.00 0.29
C LEU A 155 5.00 -0.09 0.51
N LEU A 156 5.63 0.91 1.13
CA LEU A 156 7.08 0.93 1.33
C LEU A 156 7.55 -0.30 2.12
N ARG A 157 6.91 -0.58 3.25
CA ARG A 157 7.20 -1.80 4.04
C ARG A 157 7.00 -3.09 3.25
N HIS A 158 6.00 -3.11 2.38
CA HIS A 158 5.74 -4.27 1.51
C HIS A 158 6.87 -4.47 0.50
N VAL A 159 7.30 -3.42 -0.19
CA VAL A 159 8.31 -3.53 -1.25
C VAL A 159 9.73 -3.70 -0.69
N GLU A 160 10.00 -3.24 0.53
CA GLU A 160 11.21 -3.61 1.28
C GLU A 160 11.33 -5.13 1.45
N SER A 161 10.21 -5.81 1.73
CA SER A 161 10.20 -7.29 1.81
C SER A 161 10.46 -7.97 0.46
N LEU A 162 10.31 -7.24 -0.65
CA LEU A 162 10.66 -7.65 -2.00
C LEU A 162 12.10 -7.26 -2.38
N GLY A 163 12.88 -6.68 -1.45
CA GLY A 163 14.27 -6.27 -1.65
C GLY A 163 14.46 -4.87 -2.22
N TYR A 164 13.43 -4.02 -2.23
CA TYR A 164 13.56 -2.64 -2.69
C TYR A 164 14.11 -1.73 -1.60
N GLU A 165 15.11 -0.93 -1.94
CA GLU A 165 15.61 0.15 -1.09
C GLU A 165 14.99 1.48 -1.50
N ILE A 166 14.23 2.09 -0.60
CA ILE A 166 13.58 3.39 -0.82
C ILE A 166 13.92 4.31 0.34
N LYS A 167 14.39 5.52 0.03
CA LYS A 167 14.75 6.50 1.05
C LYS A 167 13.78 7.66 1.00
N ALA A 168 13.24 8.07 2.15
CA ALA A 168 12.49 9.31 2.23
C ALA A 168 13.47 10.49 2.10
N GLN A 169 13.09 11.53 1.35
CA GLN A 169 13.81 12.80 1.35
C GLN A 169 13.33 13.63 2.56
N GLU A 170 14.29 14.15 3.32
CA GLU A 170 14.05 15.11 4.41
C GLU A 170 13.71 16.50 3.89
#